data_AF-A0A5J4YTE2-F1
#
_entry.id   AF-A0A5J4YTE2-F1
#
_cell.length_a   1.000
_cell.length_b   1.000
_cell.length_c   1.000
_cell.angle_alpha   90.00
_cell.angle_beta   90.00
_cell.angle_gamma   90.00
#
_symmetry.space_group_name_H-M   'P 1'
#
loop_
_entity.id
_entity.type
_entity.pdbx_description
1 polymer ?
#
loop_
_entity_poly.entity_id
_entity_poly.type
_entity_poly.pdbx_seq_one_letter_code
_entity_poly.pdbx_strand_id
1 'polypeptide(L)'
;MDGGAAQGQRWVCATVRKHGDAAGKMGDKRAQFFDAIRDEKLQTIRWSLRHGGMTPTNPFSDDDLPPLHVAVQLGKLKSLRTLLEHVDRTRDQATVDVPDATHANRTPLMLAAAGGWEDGCRVLLKSGASLSVKDDKGRTALEYAQIKKRAKIVRLFEEALREPESADEAEMDPEVRKQQKLEREAEDRGISVGKLVEEKQAQQQVAESSRVEQDIQEYKQEQLLSQVKNTAAWDEIQRAAAERYHDLSVPEGRHNELDSTLWLCGWLKTLTISGLGAELGALPRDVFQLSSLTELTLRNCGISSLPEDFGDKMPQLKVLDLEGNALETLPRSLGKLDALEVVNLNRNALRSVAALEGCSSLVTFKVAYNQLEALDLDFAKMPRLQLVGVEGNRLAALPAELGDLQNLQELNIADNQLVELPPELGNLNVKKFQTIELRGNPLRDKKIDRIMDKGAKPMKELLAHLKKQQSSSARKGGGKKKKGKTGAGNAAREESEDDQSE
;
A
#
# COMPACT_ATOMS: atom_id res chain seq x y z
N MET A 1 -14.98 51.78 16.00
CA MET A 1 -13.68 51.59 15.32
C MET A 1 -12.87 50.66 16.19
N ASP A 2 -12.81 49.38 15.85
CA ASP A 2 -11.57 48.69 15.51
C ASP A 2 -11.91 47.24 15.14
N GLY A 3 -11.27 46.77 14.07
CA GLY A 3 -11.46 45.43 13.52
C GLY A 3 -10.63 44.38 14.27
N GLY A 4 -11.12 43.14 14.26
CA GLY A 4 -10.39 41.97 14.73
C GLY A 4 -10.76 40.76 13.87
N ALA A 5 -9.88 40.45 12.92
CA ALA A 5 -10.02 39.34 11.98
C ALA A 5 -9.64 37.99 12.60
N ALA A 6 -10.26 36.95 12.01
CA ALA A 6 -10.02 35.51 12.04
C ALA A 6 -8.75 34.94 12.72
N GLN A 7 -8.95 33.85 13.47
CA GLN A 7 -8.13 32.64 13.33
C GLN A 7 -8.86 31.40 13.89
N GLY A 8 -9.00 30.38 13.05
CA GLY A 8 -9.56 29.08 13.39
C GLY A 8 -8.61 28.29 14.28
N GLN A 9 -9.10 27.82 15.42
CA GLN A 9 -8.36 26.91 16.28
C GLN A 9 -8.59 25.46 15.86
N ARG A 10 -7.59 24.96 15.14
CA ARG A 10 -7.31 23.55 14.85
C ARG A 10 -6.78 22.92 16.14
N TRP A 11 -7.54 22.01 16.76
CA TRP A 11 -7.09 21.30 17.95
C TRP A 11 -6.03 20.27 17.54
N VAL A 12 -4.79 20.54 17.94
CA VAL A 12 -3.65 19.63 17.90
C VAL A 12 -3.60 18.95 19.26
N CYS A 13 -3.86 17.65 19.34
CA CYS A 13 -3.53 16.87 20.53
C CYS A 13 -2.25 16.09 20.27
N ALA A 14 -1.15 16.60 20.82
CA ALA A 14 0.12 15.93 20.92
C ALA A 14 0.12 14.95 22.10
N THR A 15 0.79 13.83 21.87
CA THR A 15 1.04 12.67 22.74
C THR A 15 1.61 13.05 24.10
N VAL A 16 1.09 12.45 25.18
CA VAL A 16 1.88 12.12 26.38
C VAL A 16 1.48 10.71 26.84
N ARG A 17 2.41 9.76 26.66
CA ARG A 17 2.40 8.46 27.34
C ARG A 17 2.66 8.68 28.83
N LYS A 18 1.90 8.01 29.69
CA LYS A 18 2.37 7.60 31.02
C LYS A 18 2.05 6.13 31.23
N HIS A 19 3.10 5.36 31.54
CA HIS A 19 3.03 4.00 32.05
C HIS A 19 2.43 3.98 33.48
N GLY A 20 1.67 2.94 33.78
CA GLY A 20 1.24 2.54 35.12
C GLY A 20 0.36 1.29 35.04
N ASP A 21 0.73 0.25 35.79
CA ASP A 21 0.38 -1.16 35.60
C ASP A 21 -1.05 -1.62 35.98
N ALA A 22 -1.34 -2.86 35.52
CA ALA A 22 -2.29 -3.86 36.06
C ALA A 22 -3.70 -4.01 35.41
N ALA A 23 -3.77 -4.58 34.20
CA ALA A 23 -4.94 -5.34 33.71
C ALA A 23 -4.57 -6.31 32.55
N GLY A 24 -3.79 -7.35 32.86
CA GLY A 24 -3.29 -8.31 31.87
C GLY A 24 -4.41 -9.12 31.18
N LYS A 25 -4.35 -9.15 29.84
CA LYS A 25 -5.18 -9.86 28.84
C LYS A 25 -6.42 -9.16 28.26
N MET A 26 -7.04 -8.17 28.93
CA MET A 26 -8.18 -7.44 28.34
C MET A 26 -7.79 -6.05 27.79
N GLY A 27 -6.71 -5.46 28.32
CA GLY A 27 -6.22 -4.13 27.90
C GLY A 27 -5.79 -4.05 26.44
N ASP A 28 -5.20 -5.11 25.89
CA ASP A 28 -4.67 -5.10 24.53
C ASP A 28 -5.80 -5.14 23.46
N LYS A 29 -6.81 -6.01 23.65
CA LYS A 29 -7.97 -6.09 22.76
C LYS A 29 -8.83 -4.83 22.78
N ARG A 30 -9.00 -4.22 23.96
CA ARG A 30 -9.70 -2.93 24.14
C ARG A 30 -8.95 -1.80 23.44
N ALA A 31 -7.64 -1.68 23.69
CA ALA A 31 -6.82 -0.65 23.05
C ALA A 31 -6.82 -0.78 21.52
N GLN A 32 -6.64 -2.00 21.00
CA GLN A 32 -6.70 -2.30 19.57
C GLN A 32 -8.05 -1.95 18.95
N PHE A 33 -9.17 -2.14 19.68
CA PHE A 33 -10.49 -1.76 19.20
C PHE A 33 -10.65 -0.24 19.07
N PHE A 34 -10.22 0.53 20.08
CA PHE A 34 -10.27 2.00 20.02
C PHE A 34 -9.28 2.60 19.01
N ASP A 35 -8.10 2.00 18.86
CA ASP A 35 -7.15 2.38 17.81
C ASP A 35 -7.72 2.07 16.42
N ALA A 36 -8.43 0.95 16.25
CA ALA A 36 -9.14 0.64 15.01
C ALA A 36 -10.23 1.66 14.69
N ILE A 37 -10.98 2.16 15.70
CA ILE A 37 -11.96 3.24 15.53
C ILE A 37 -11.27 4.55 15.11
N ARG A 38 -10.14 4.89 15.74
CA ARG A 38 -9.36 6.10 15.46
C ARG A 38 -8.77 6.10 14.05
N ASP A 39 -8.28 4.94 13.61
CA ASP A 39 -7.64 4.72 12.31
C ASP A 39 -8.62 4.35 11.19
N GLU A 40 -9.93 4.23 11.46
CA GLU A 40 -10.96 3.72 10.54
C GLU A 40 -10.64 2.33 9.94
N LYS A 41 -10.04 1.43 10.73
CA LYS A 41 -9.76 0.03 10.35
C LYS A 41 -11.03 -0.81 10.43
N LEU A 42 -11.92 -0.66 9.44
CA LEU A 42 -13.29 -1.20 9.44
C LEU A 42 -13.36 -2.71 9.66
N GLN A 43 -12.41 -3.47 9.10
CA GLN A 43 -12.38 -4.92 9.25
C GLN A 43 -12.07 -5.36 10.67
N THR A 44 -11.12 -4.68 11.33
CA THR A 44 -10.80 -4.92 12.73
C THR A 44 -12.00 -4.57 13.62
N ILE A 45 -12.70 -3.45 13.35
CA ILE A 45 -13.93 -3.08 14.06
C ILE A 45 -15.00 -4.17 13.90
N ARG A 46 -15.28 -4.61 12.67
CA ARG A 46 -16.27 -5.67 12.39
C ARG A 46 -15.93 -6.98 13.09
N TRP A 47 -14.67 -7.37 13.05
CA TRP A 47 -14.20 -8.58 13.68
C TRP A 47 -14.33 -8.51 15.21
N SER A 48 -13.96 -7.37 15.83
CA SER A 48 -14.11 -7.15 17.27
C SER A 48 -15.57 -7.15 17.73
N LEU A 49 -16.49 -6.62 16.92
CA LEU A 49 -17.93 -6.66 17.21
C LEU A 49 -18.52 -8.08 17.08
N ARG A 50 -18.05 -8.86 16.09
CA ARG A 50 -18.62 -10.20 15.81
C ARG A 50 -18.03 -11.31 16.68
N HIS A 51 -16.76 -11.21 17.03
CA HIS A 51 -16.00 -12.28 17.69
C HIS A 51 -15.23 -11.81 18.92
N GLY A 52 -15.01 -10.49 19.08
CA GLY A 52 -14.23 -9.92 20.17
C GLY A 52 -15.01 -9.66 21.46
N GLY A 53 -16.33 -9.90 21.49
CA GLY A 53 -17.19 -9.62 22.63
C GLY A 53 -17.40 -8.12 22.91
N MET A 54 -17.00 -7.25 21.98
CA MET A 54 -17.20 -5.81 22.06
C MET A 54 -18.58 -5.46 21.49
N THR A 55 -19.24 -4.47 22.07
CA THR A 55 -20.47 -3.89 21.55
C THR A 55 -20.24 -2.42 21.20
N PRO A 56 -21.16 -1.78 20.45
CA PRO A 56 -21.11 -0.34 20.19
C PRO A 56 -21.21 0.53 21.46
N THR A 57 -21.52 -0.09 22.60
CA THR A 57 -21.79 0.55 23.89
C THR A 57 -20.76 0.22 24.96
N ASN A 58 -19.98 -0.86 24.79
CA ASN A 58 -18.99 -1.38 25.74
C ASN A 58 -17.87 -2.09 24.95
N PRO A 59 -16.57 -1.93 25.26
CA PRO A 59 -15.94 -1.35 26.44
C PRO A 59 -15.97 0.17 26.44
N PHE A 60 -15.97 0.78 27.63
CA PHE A 60 -15.69 2.21 27.78
C PHE A 60 -14.23 2.53 27.43
N SER A 61 -13.98 3.73 26.91
CA SER A 61 -12.62 4.22 26.64
C SER A 61 -11.88 4.61 27.92
N ASP A 62 -10.63 5.05 27.81
CA ASP A 62 -9.88 5.56 28.97
C ASP A 62 -10.49 6.84 29.54
N ASP A 63 -11.22 7.59 28.70
CA ASP A 63 -12.06 8.73 29.09
C ASP A 63 -13.50 8.31 29.48
N ASP A 64 -13.74 7.03 29.82
CA ASP A 64 -15.05 6.49 30.23
C ASP A 64 -16.20 6.72 29.21
N LEU A 65 -15.87 6.87 27.92
CA LEU A 65 -16.82 7.06 26.83
C LEU A 65 -17.17 5.75 26.11
N PRO A 66 -18.44 5.52 25.74
CA PRO A 66 -18.80 4.42 24.86
C PRO A 66 -18.14 4.53 23.47
N PRO A 67 -17.91 3.41 22.76
CA PRO A 67 -17.30 3.42 21.42
C PRO A 67 -18.04 4.31 20.41
N LEU A 68 -19.37 4.38 20.51
CA LEU A 68 -20.20 5.25 19.67
C LEU A 68 -19.89 6.75 19.91
N HIS A 69 -19.68 7.16 21.16
CA HIS A 69 -19.31 8.53 21.53
C HIS A 69 -17.90 8.88 21.08
N VAL A 70 -16.96 7.93 21.19
CA VAL A 70 -15.58 8.12 20.70
C VAL A 70 -15.56 8.32 19.17
N ALA A 71 -16.32 7.53 18.41
CA ALA A 71 -16.43 7.69 16.97
C ALA A 71 -17.00 9.08 16.58
N VAL A 72 -17.98 9.57 17.35
CA VAL A 72 -18.57 10.91 17.18
C VAL A 72 -17.58 12.02 17.53
N GLN A 73 -16.90 11.91 18.66
CA GLN A 73 -15.93 12.90 19.12
C GLN A 73 -14.75 13.04 18.16
N LEU A 74 -14.32 11.94 17.54
CA LEU A 74 -13.24 11.92 16.54
C LEU A 74 -13.71 12.28 15.12
N GLY A 75 -15.02 12.39 14.87
CA GLY A 75 -15.59 12.69 13.56
C GLY A 75 -15.37 11.58 12.51
N LYS A 76 -15.29 10.32 12.94
CA LYS A 76 -14.97 9.18 12.07
C LYS A 76 -16.24 8.55 11.49
N LEU A 77 -16.65 9.02 10.31
CA LEU A 77 -17.91 8.63 9.67
C LEU A 77 -17.98 7.14 9.35
N LYS A 78 -16.88 6.55 8.86
CA LYS A 78 -16.88 5.13 8.43
C LYS A 78 -16.93 4.19 9.63
N SER A 79 -16.18 4.53 10.68
CA SER A 79 -16.23 3.81 11.97
C SER A 79 -17.63 3.90 12.59
N LEU A 80 -18.24 5.10 12.61
CA LEU A 80 -19.60 5.31 13.14
C LEU A 80 -20.64 4.44 12.38
N ARG A 81 -20.61 4.45 11.05
CA ARG A 81 -21.52 3.64 10.23
C ARG A 81 -21.38 2.15 10.51
N THR A 82 -20.15 1.68 10.67
CA THR A 82 -19.87 0.26 10.95
C THR A 82 -20.38 -0.17 12.32
N LEU A 83 -20.26 0.70 13.32
CA LEU A 83 -20.81 0.46 14.66
C LEU A 83 -22.35 0.42 14.64
N LEU A 84 -23.00 1.35 13.94
CA LEU A 84 -24.46 1.41 13.83
C LEU A 84 -25.04 0.26 12.98
N GLU A 85 -24.35 -0.16 11.92
CA GLU A 85 -24.73 -1.33 11.12
C GLU A 85 -24.81 -2.61 11.97
N HIS A 86 -23.98 -2.70 13.02
CA HIS A 86 -24.06 -3.79 13.98
C HIS A 86 -25.26 -3.65 14.92
N VAL A 87 -25.56 -2.43 15.40
CA VAL A 87 -26.76 -2.15 16.23
C VAL A 87 -28.05 -2.52 15.49
N ASP A 88 -28.17 -2.12 14.22
CA ASP A 88 -29.34 -2.41 13.38
C ASP A 88 -29.53 -3.93 13.16
N ARG A 89 -28.43 -4.68 13.10
CA ARG A 89 -28.44 -6.14 12.90
C ARG A 89 -28.76 -6.93 14.17
N THR A 90 -28.28 -6.49 15.34
CA THR A 90 -28.39 -7.31 16.55
C THR A 90 -29.75 -7.20 17.22
N ARG A 91 -30.54 -6.14 16.98
CA ARG A 91 -31.89 -5.85 17.52
C ARG A 91 -32.11 -5.97 19.04
N ASP A 92 -31.15 -6.55 19.77
CA ASP A 92 -31.12 -6.78 21.19
C ASP A 92 -30.03 -5.92 21.84
N GLN A 93 -30.42 -5.25 22.92
CA GLN A 93 -29.61 -4.63 23.98
C GLN A 93 -28.80 -3.34 23.74
N ALA A 94 -28.52 -2.86 22.52
CA ALA A 94 -27.78 -1.59 22.34
C ALA A 94 -28.68 -0.48 21.78
N THR A 95 -29.18 0.40 22.64
CA THR A 95 -29.89 1.62 22.19
C THR A 95 -28.88 2.58 21.56
N VAL A 96 -29.23 3.23 20.44
CA VAL A 96 -28.38 4.27 19.81
C VAL A 96 -28.20 5.47 20.75
N ASP A 97 -29.16 5.69 21.65
CA ASP A 97 -29.18 6.76 22.65
C ASP A 97 -28.45 6.40 23.95
N VAL A 98 -27.23 5.85 23.84
CA VAL A 98 -26.44 5.55 25.05
C VAL A 98 -26.05 6.85 25.77
N PRO A 99 -26.26 6.96 27.09
CA PRO A 99 -25.78 8.09 27.85
C PRO A 99 -24.27 7.96 28.11
N ASP A 100 -23.57 9.08 27.98
CA ASP A 100 -22.19 9.24 28.45
C ASP A 100 -22.13 9.21 29.98
N ALA A 101 -21.30 8.33 30.56
CA ALA A 101 -21.10 8.19 32.00
C ALA A 101 -20.30 9.36 32.63
N THR A 102 -19.58 10.15 31.83
CA THR A 102 -18.66 11.20 32.30
C THR A 102 -19.25 12.60 32.32
N HIS A 103 -20.17 12.91 31.39
CA HIS A 103 -20.57 14.28 31.09
C HIS A 103 -22.08 14.45 30.90
N ALA A 104 -22.83 14.24 31.99
CA ALA A 104 -24.24 14.61 32.14
C ALA A 104 -25.22 13.79 31.29
N ASN A 105 -24.98 12.48 31.10
CA ASN A 105 -25.87 11.57 30.36
C ASN A 105 -26.17 12.03 28.92
N ARG A 106 -25.18 12.59 28.23
CA ARG A 106 -25.35 13.03 26.83
C ARG A 106 -25.45 11.85 25.88
N THR A 107 -26.38 11.94 24.93
CA THR A 107 -26.46 11.00 23.81
C THR A 107 -25.41 11.30 22.73
N PRO A 108 -25.05 10.33 21.87
CA PRO A 108 -24.15 10.57 20.74
C PRO A 108 -24.67 11.68 19.82
N LEU A 109 -26.00 11.81 19.68
CA LEU A 109 -26.64 12.84 18.87
C LEU A 109 -26.42 14.24 19.45
N MET A 110 -26.48 14.41 20.78
CA MET A 110 -26.16 15.68 21.44
C MET A 110 -24.70 16.08 21.25
N LEU A 111 -23.77 15.12 21.31
CA LEU A 111 -22.34 15.37 21.07
C LEU A 111 -22.07 15.77 19.61
N ALA A 112 -22.68 15.08 18.65
CA ALA A 112 -22.58 15.41 17.23
C ALA A 112 -23.13 16.82 16.94
N ALA A 113 -24.28 17.15 17.54
CA ALA A 113 -24.91 18.47 17.44
C ALA A 113 -24.04 19.58 18.04
N ALA A 114 -23.45 19.35 19.21
CA ALA A 114 -22.54 20.30 19.86
C ALA A 114 -21.25 20.51 19.03
N GLY A 115 -20.71 19.43 18.47
CA GLY A 115 -19.52 19.43 17.61
C GLY A 115 -19.73 20.10 16.25
N GLY A 116 -20.98 20.18 15.76
CA GLY A 116 -21.28 20.70 14.43
C GLY A 116 -21.11 19.66 13.33
N TRP A 117 -21.18 18.37 13.64
CA TRP A 117 -20.95 17.30 12.68
C TRP A 117 -22.25 16.87 11.98
N GLU A 118 -22.54 17.49 10.83
CA GLU A 118 -23.76 17.27 10.06
C GLU A 118 -23.94 15.81 9.59
N ASP A 119 -22.89 15.23 8.99
CA ASP A 119 -22.96 13.86 8.46
C ASP A 119 -23.18 12.82 9.57
N GLY A 120 -22.59 13.04 10.74
CA GLY A 120 -22.82 12.20 11.92
C GLY A 120 -24.25 12.28 12.41
N CYS A 121 -24.83 13.49 12.50
CA CYS A 121 -26.24 13.68 12.84
C CYS A 121 -27.18 12.97 11.86
N ARG A 122 -26.91 13.06 10.54
CA ARG A 122 -27.70 12.35 9.52
C ARG A 122 -27.68 10.84 9.70
N VAL A 123 -26.50 10.28 9.96
CA VAL A 123 -26.32 8.83 10.12
C VAL A 123 -26.99 8.35 11.42
N LEU A 124 -26.83 9.09 12.52
CA LEU A 124 -27.47 8.76 13.80
C LEU A 124 -29.01 8.79 13.71
N LEU A 125 -29.59 9.81 13.06
CA LEU A 125 -31.05 9.88 12.86
C LEU A 125 -31.57 8.74 11.98
N LYS A 126 -30.84 8.36 10.93
CA LYS A 126 -31.20 7.22 10.07
C LYS A 126 -31.22 5.88 10.84
N SER A 127 -30.34 5.74 11.83
CA SER A 127 -30.29 4.57 12.72
C SER A 127 -31.22 4.68 13.93
N GLY A 128 -32.14 5.66 13.96
CA GLY A 128 -33.19 5.75 14.98
C GLY A 128 -32.82 6.46 16.27
N ALA A 129 -31.79 7.34 16.27
CA ALA A 129 -31.48 8.17 17.44
C ALA A 129 -32.63 9.14 17.79
N SER A 130 -32.98 9.22 19.06
CA SER A 130 -34.13 10.01 19.53
C SER A 130 -33.77 11.48 19.74
N LEU A 131 -34.58 12.39 19.18
CA LEU A 131 -34.44 13.84 19.40
C LEU A 131 -35.01 14.32 20.74
N SER A 132 -35.84 13.50 21.40
CA SER A 132 -36.56 13.83 22.64
C SER A 132 -35.78 13.54 23.92
N VAL A 133 -34.65 12.82 23.84
CA VAL A 133 -33.83 12.48 25.01
C VAL A 133 -33.20 13.76 25.57
N LYS A 134 -33.17 13.86 26.90
CA LYS A 134 -32.66 15.02 27.63
C LYS A 134 -31.43 14.63 28.45
N ASP A 135 -30.45 15.53 28.49
CA ASP A 135 -29.30 15.43 29.39
C ASP A 135 -29.71 15.72 30.85
N ASP A 136 -28.79 15.56 31.81
CA ASP A 136 -29.07 15.85 33.23
C ASP A 136 -29.43 17.33 33.50
N LYS A 137 -29.20 18.22 32.53
CA LYS A 137 -29.57 19.64 32.57
C LYS A 137 -30.89 19.91 31.84
N GLY A 138 -31.61 18.86 31.44
CA GLY A 138 -32.90 18.91 30.76
C GLY A 138 -32.84 19.29 29.28
N ARG A 139 -31.64 19.31 28.66
CA ARG A 139 -31.43 19.83 27.31
C ARG A 139 -31.47 18.75 26.24
N THR A 140 -32.15 19.05 25.14
CA THR A 140 -32.24 18.20 23.94
C THR A 140 -31.09 18.45 22.95
N ALA A 141 -30.89 17.54 21.99
CA ALA A 141 -29.89 17.72 20.93
C ALA A 141 -30.15 19.00 20.09
N LEU A 142 -31.41 19.39 19.93
CA LEU A 142 -31.81 20.65 19.27
C LEU A 142 -31.32 21.88 20.03
N GLU A 143 -31.52 21.91 21.34
CA GLU A 143 -31.06 23.01 22.19
C GLU A 143 -29.53 23.15 22.16
N TYR A 144 -28.79 22.03 22.11
CA TYR A 144 -27.34 22.07 21.91
C TYR A 144 -26.93 22.71 20.58
N ALA A 145 -27.62 22.36 19.49
CA ALA A 145 -27.37 22.94 18.17
C ALA A 145 -27.68 24.44 18.15
N GLN A 146 -28.75 24.87 18.83
CA GLN A 146 -29.14 26.29 18.95
C GLN A 146 -28.14 27.09 19.80
N ILE A 147 -27.76 26.60 20.99
CA ILE A 147 -26.80 27.26 21.88
C ILE A 147 -25.45 27.44 21.19
N LYS A 148 -25.00 26.43 20.42
CA LYS A 148 -23.74 26.46 19.67
C LYS A 148 -23.86 27.13 18.30
N LYS A 149 -25.01 27.72 17.96
CA LYS A 149 -25.30 28.44 16.71
C LYS A 149 -25.01 27.61 15.44
N ARG A 150 -25.38 26.32 15.43
CA ARG A 150 -25.17 25.40 14.30
C ARG A 150 -26.39 25.38 13.36
N ALA A 151 -26.54 26.44 12.55
CA ALA A 151 -27.73 26.66 11.71
C ALA A 151 -28.11 25.47 10.78
N LYS A 152 -27.13 24.76 10.22
CA LYS A 152 -27.38 23.60 9.35
C LYS A 152 -27.98 22.41 10.10
N ILE A 153 -27.49 22.15 11.32
CA ILE A 153 -27.98 21.05 12.16
C ILE A 153 -29.35 21.40 12.75
N VAL A 154 -29.56 22.67 13.12
CA VAL A 154 -30.88 23.14 13.56
C VAL A 154 -31.93 22.90 12.47
N ARG A 155 -31.65 23.31 11.22
CA ARG A 155 -32.54 23.03 10.08
C ARG A 155 -32.80 21.54 9.88
N LEU A 156 -31.76 20.73 10.02
CA LEU A 156 -31.84 19.28 9.86
C LEU A 156 -32.69 18.62 10.95
N PHE A 157 -32.58 19.09 12.19
CA PHE A 157 -33.41 18.61 13.29
C PHE A 157 -34.83 19.14 13.21
N GLU A 158 -35.03 20.40 12.82
CA GLU A 158 -36.36 20.95 12.55
C GLU A 158 -37.04 20.20 11.40
N GLU A 159 -36.31 19.85 10.33
CA GLU A 159 -36.80 19.00 9.23
C GLU A 159 -37.16 17.58 9.70
N ALA A 160 -36.40 17.03 10.67
CA ALA A 160 -36.67 15.71 11.25
C ALA A 160 -37.80 15.71 12.31
N LEU A 161 -38.03 16.84 12.99
CA LEU A 161 -39.11 17.08 13.96
C LEU A 161 -40.41 17.55 13.31
N ARG A 162 -40.34 18.05 12.07
CA ARG A 162 -41.49 18.38 11.25
C ARG A 162 -42.18 17.07 10.86
N GLU A 163 -43.05 16.58 11.75
CA GLU A 163 -44.19 15.76 11.36
C GLU A 163 -44.93 16.45 10.20
N PRO A 164 -45.53 15.69 9.26
CA PRO A 164 -46.07 16.24 8.01
C PRO A 164 -46.94 17.47 8.31
N GLU A 165 -46.60 18.59 7.67
CA GLU A 165 -47.29 19.85 7.87
C GLU A 165 -48.69 19.74 7.25
N SER A 166 -49.62 19.28 8.09
CA SER A 166 -51.08 19.24 7.99
C SER A 166 -51.67 17.83 7.99
N ALA A 167 -52.81 17.69 8.67
CA ALA A 167 -53.59 16.46 8.78
C ALA A 167 -54.04 15.90 7.42
N ASP A 168 -53.93 16.69 6.35
CA ASP A 168 -54.29 16.30 4.98
C ASP A 168 -53.19 15.47 4.28
N GLU A 169 -51.92 15.56 4.70
CA GLU A 169 -50.83 14.77 4.12
C GLU A 169 -50.67 13.37 4.75
N ALA A 170 -51.18 13.18 5.97
CA ALA A 170 -51.16 11.88 6.66
C ALA A 170 -52.26 10.92 6.17
N GLU A 171 -53.37 11.47 5.65
CA GLU A 171 -54.43 10.70 4.96
C GLU A 171 -54.15 10.53 3.45
N MET A 172 -53.10 11.17 2.93
CA MET A 172 -52.78 11.12 1.51
C MET A 172 -52.14 9.77 1.14
N ASP A 173 -52.70 9.13 0.11
CA ASP A 173 -52.26 7.83 -0.38
C ASP A 173 -50.72 7.82 -0.57
N PRO A 174 -49.98 6.83 -0.01
CA PRO A 174 -48.52 6.71 -0.18
C PRO A 174 -48.05 6.81 -1.65
N GLU A 175 -48.91 6.43 -2.61
CA GLU A 175 -48.66 6.60 -4.04
C GLU A 175 -48.55 8.09 -4.44
N VAL A 176 -49.46 8.93 -3.95
CA VAL A 176 -49.52 10.38 -4.24
C VAL A 176 -48.35 11.11 -3.61
N ARG A 177 -47.95 10.70 -2.41
CA ARG A 177 -46.78 11.27 -1.72
C ARG A 177 -45.47 10.95 -2.45
N LYS A 178 -45.35 9.74 -2.99
CA LYS A 178 -44.22 9.33 -3.84
C LYS A 178 -44.19 10.12 -5.14
N GLN A 179 -45.37 10.37 -5.72
CA GLN A 179 -45.53 11.13 -6.96
C GLN A 179 -45.11 12.60 -6.80
N GLN A 180 -45.58 13.29 -5.75
CA GLN A 180 -45.19 14.69 -5.49
C GLN A 180 -43.69 14.85 -5.24
N LYS A 181 -43.05 13.84 -4.61
CA LYS A 181 -41.61 13.85 -4.37
C LYS A 181 -40.82 13.68 -5.68
N LEU A 182 -41.31 12.84 -6.59
CA LEU A 182 -40.75 12.71 -7.95
C LEU A 182 -40.97 13.97 -8.78
N GLU A 183 -42.12 14.63 -8.66
CA GLU A 183 -42.43 15.89 -9.35
C GLU A 183 -41.49 17.02 -8.92
N ARG A 184 -41.32 17.24 -7.61
CA ARG A 184 -40.38 18.25 -7.09
C ARG A 184 -38.94 17.99 -7.53
N GLU A 185 -38.49 16.73 -7.52
CA GLU A 185 -37.14 16.36 -7.95
C GLU A 185 -36.95 16.47 -9.48
N ALA A 186 -38.01 16.25 -10.25
CA ALA A 186 -38.01 16.43 -11.69
C ALA A 186 -37.96 17.93 -12.06
N GLU A 187 -38.69 18.78 -11.34
CA GLU A 187 -38.65 20.24 -11.46
C GLU A 187 -37.27 20.80 -11.14
N ASP A 188 -36.65 20.38 -10.03
CA ASP A 188 -35.30 20.82 -9.62
C ASP A 188 -34.23 20.45 -10.67
N ARG A 189 -34.43 19.33 -11.38
CA ARG A 189 -33.52 18.82 -12.42
C ARG A 189 -33.88 19.26 -13.83
N GLY A 190 -34.98 20.01 -14.03
CA GLY A 190 -35.46 20.48 -15.32
C GLY A 190 -35.83 19.37 -16.32
N ILE A 191 -36.26 18.20 -15.83
CA ILE A 191 -36.61 17.01 -16.64
C ILE A 191 -38.06 16.59 -16.38
N SER A 192 -38.66 15.81 -17.29
CA SER A 192 -40.01 15.27 -17.06
C SER A 192 -40.00 14.14 -16.02
N VAL A 193 -41.10 14.02 -15.27
CA VAL A 193 -41.28 12.95 -14.26
C VAL A 193 -41.08 11.56 -14.87
N GLY A 194 -41.58 11.33 -16.09
CA GLY A 194 -41.38 10.07 -16.81
C GLY A 194 -39.89 9.74 -17.03
N LYS A 195 -39.08 10.71 -17.46
CA LYS A 195 -37.63 10.52 -17.61
C LYS A 195 -36.93 10.27 -16.28
N LEU A 196 -37.34 10.96 -15.22
CA LEU A 196 -36.78 10.75 -13.88
C LEU A 196 -37.09 9.34 -13.35
N VAL A 197 -38.30 8.83 -13.60
CA VAL A 197 -38.71 7.47 -13.22
C VAL A 197 -37.91 6.43 -14.01
N GLU A 198 -37.76 6.60 -15.32
CA GLU A 198 -36.93 5.74 -16.17
C GLU A 198 -35.45 5.75 -15.72
N GLU A 199 -34.88 6.92 -15.43
CA GLU A 199 -33.50 7.03 -14.89
C GLU A 199 -33.36 6.30 -13.56
N LYS A 200 -34.32 6.46 -12.63
CA LYS A 200 -34.29 5.79 -11.33
C LYS A 200 -34.45 4.28 -11.45
N GLN A 201 -35.32 3.81 -12.35
CA GLN A 201 -35.47 2.37 -12.65
C GLN A 201 -34.19 1.81 -13.28
N ALA A 202 -33.57 2.52 -14.22
CA ALA A 202 -32.29 2.10 -14.81
C ALA A 202 -31.17 2.07 -13.77
N GLN A 203 -31.07 3.08 -12.89
CA GLN A 203 -30.10 3.09 -11.79
C GLN A 203 -30.35 1.95 -10.80
N GLN A 204 -31.61 1.65 -10.51
CA GLN A 204 -31.97 0.52 -9.64
C GLN A 204 -31.61 -0.82 -10.28
N GLN A 205 -31.87 -1.01 -11.58
CA GLN A 205 -31.48 -2.23 -12.31
C GLN A 205 -29.97 -2.41 -12.39
N VAL A 206 -29.22 -1.33 -12.61
CA VAL A 206 -27.74 -1.36 -12.59
C VAL A 206 -27.23 -1.70 -11.19
N ALA A 207 -27.82 -1.09 -10.15
CA ALA A 207 -27.46 -1.38 -8.76
C ALA A 207 -27.78 -2.85 -8.40
N GLU A 208 -28.95 -3.36 -8.78
CA GLU A 208 -29.35 -4.75 -8.57
C GLU A 208 -28.43 -5.71 -9.33
N SER A 209 -28.09 -5.40 -10.59
CA SER A 209 -27.16 -6.21 -11.39
C SER A 209 -25.76 -6.24 -10.78
N SER A 210 -25.24 -5.09 -10.33
CA SER A 210 -23.95 -5.01 -9.63
C SER A 210 -23.95 -5.76 -8.29
N ARG A 211 -25.08 -5.79 -7.59
CA ARG A 211 -25.25 -6.53 -6.34
C ARG A 211 -25.29 -8.03 -6.58
N VAL A 212 -26.04 -8.48 -7.60
CA VAL A 212 -26.07 -9.89 -8.02
C VAL A 212 -24.68 -10.36 -8.45
N GLU A 213 -23.93 -9.53 -9.19
CA GLU A 213 -22.54 -9.84 -9.53
C GLU A 213 -21.64 -9.98 -8.30
N GLN A 214 -21.77 -9.10 -7.31
CA GLN A 214 -21.05 -9.21 -6.04
C GLN A 214 -21.42 -10.49 -5.27
N ASP A 215 -22.71 -10.82 -5.18
CA ASP A 215 -23.20 -12.02 -4.51
C ASP A 215 -22.68 -13.29 -5.23
N ILE A 216 -22.62 -13.29 -6.56
CA ILE A 216 -22.03 -14.39 -7.36
C ILE A 216 -20.53 -14.53 -7.08
N GLN A 217 -19.80 -13.43 -6.97
CA GLN A 217 -18.37 -13.47 -6.66
C GLN A 217 -18.11 -13.96 -5.24
N GLU A 218 -18.88 -13.50 -4.26
CA GLU A 218 -18.80 -13.96 -2.87
C GLU A 218 -19.12 -15.46 -2.78
N TYR A 219 -20.17 -15.92 -3.46
CA TYR A 219 -20.52 -17.33 -3.53
C TYR A 219 -19.39 -18.19 -4.13
N LYS A 220 -18.79 -17.75 -5.25
CA LYS A 220 -17.63 -18.44 -5.85
C LYS A 220 -16.44 -18.50 -4.90
N GLN A 221 -16.16 -17.41 -4.18
CA GLN A 221 -15.08 -17.35 -3.21
C GLN A 221 -15.34 -18.29 -2.03
N GLU A 222 -16.58 -18.40 -1.56
CA GLU A 222 -16.97 -19.35 -0.49
C GLU A 222 -16.87 -20.81 -0.93
N GLN A 223 -17.21 -21.12 -2.18
CA GLN A 223 -16.99 -22.46 -2.76
C GLN A 223 -15.50 -22.82 -2.78
N LEU A 224 -14.64 -21.90 -3.23
CA LEU A 224 -13.17 -22.10 -3.22
C LEU A 224 -12.62 -22.28 -1.81
N LEU A 225 -13.06 -21.45 -0.85
CA LEU A 225 -12.66 -21.59 0.56
C LEU A 225 -13.08 -22.95 1.14
N SER A 226 -14.26 -23.43 0.78
CA SER A 226 -14.77 -24.73 1.22
C SER A 226 -13.99 -25.87 0.58
N GLN A 227 -13.64 -25.75 -0.71
CA GLN A 227 -12.78 -26.70 -1.41
C GLN A 227 -11.41 -26.78 -0.71
N VAL A 228 -10.74 -25.64 -0.53
CA VAL A 228 -9.42 -25.58 0.11
C VAL A 228 -9.44 -26.18 1.52
N LYS A 229 -10.45 -25.89 2.35
CA LYS A 229 -10.59 -26.47 3.69
C LYS A 229 -10.65 -28.00 3.69
N ASN A 230 -11.26 -28.59 2.66
CA ASN A 230 -11.49 -30.02 2.59
C ASN A 230 -10.37 -30.77 1.87
N THR A 231 -9.64 -30.11 0.97
CA THR A 231 -8.62 -30.74 0.12
C THR A 231 -7.19 -30.43 0.54
N ALA A 232 -6.94 -29.35 1.29
CA ALA A 232 -5.59 -28.98 1.68
C ALA A 232 -5.00 -30.00 2.64
N ALA A 233 -3.79 -30.47 2.33
CA ALA A 233 -2.98 -31.32 3.18
C ALA A 233 -2.25 -30.52 4.27
N TRP A 234 -1.95 -29.24 4.01
CA TRP A 234 -1.28 -28.38 4.99
C TRP A 234 -2.27 -27.74 5.96
N ASP A 235 -2.06 -27.99 7.27
CA ASP A 235 -2.85 -27.38 8.34
C ASP A 235 -2.86 -25.84 8.28
N GLU A 236 -1.76 -25.22 7.84
CA GLU A 236 -1.66 -23.76 7.71
C GLU A 236 -2.57 -23.22 6.62
N ILE A 237 -2.70 -23.93 5.51
CA ILE A 237 -3.61 -23.56 4.42
C ILE A 237 -5.05 -23.69 4.89
N GLN A 238 -5.38 -24.79 5.57
CA GLN A 238 -6.71 -24.98 6.17
C GLN A 238 -7.06 -23.87 7.17
N ARG A 239 -6.13 -23.50 8.05
CA ARG A 239 -6.31 -22.40 9.02
C ARG A 239 -6.43 -21.05 8.32
N ALA A 240 -5.59 -20.78 7.33
CA ALA A 240 -5.67 -19.54 6.55
C ALA A 240 -7.01 -19.42 5.83
N ALA A 241 -7.57 -20.51 5.31
CA ALA A 241 -8.91 -20.53 4.73
C ALA A 241 -10.04 -20.42 5.79
N ALA A 242 -9.85 -20.99 6.99
CA ALA A 242 -10.81 -20.91 8.09
C ALA A 242 -10.91 -19.51 8.69
N GLU A 243 -9.77 -18.88 8.93
CA GLU A 243 -9.64 -17.60 9.62
C GLU A 243 -9.51 -16.41 8.65
N ARG A 244 -9.52 -16.70 7.32
CA ARG A 244 -9.36 -15.73 6.22
C ARG A 244 -8.09 -14.88 6.35
N TYR A 245 -6.98 -15.54 6.67
CA TYR A 245 -5.69 -14.86 6.70
C TYR A 245 -5.26 -14.44 5.30
N HIS A 246 -4.71 -13.23 5.22
CA HIS A 246 -4.07 -12.71 4.02
C HIS A 246 -2.58 -13.04 3.97
N ASP A 247 -2.02 -13.50 5.08
CA ASP A 247 -0.59 -13.76 5.24
C ASP A 247 -0.39 -15.23 5.58
N LEU A 248 0.36 -15.93 4.74
CA LEU A 248 0.71 -17.33 4.95
C LEU A 248 2.22 -17.47 5.02
N SER A 249 2.72 -17.99 6.14
CA SER A 249 4.14 -18.28 6.34
C SER A 249 4.34 -19.73 6.73
N VAL A 250 5.12 -20.45 5.92
CA VAL A 250 5.47 -21.86 6.13
C VAL A 250 6.99 -21.95 6.33
N PRO A 251 7.44 -22.33 7.55
CA PRO A 251 8.86 -22.41 7.87
C PRO A 251 9.52 -23.66 7.28
N GLU A 252 10.85 -23.61 7.23
CA GLU A 252 11.72 -24.68 6.74
C GLU A 252 11.54 -26.01 7.45
N GLY A 253 11.55 -27.09 6.67
CA GLY A 253 11.53 -28.46 7.17
C GLY A 253 10.18 -28.95 7.67
N ARG A 254 9.11 -28.16 7.53
CA ARG A 254 7.77 -28.57 7.96
C ARG A 254 7.09 -29.49 6.95
N HIS A 255 7.31 -29.25 5.66
CA HIS A 255 6.70 -30.01 4.57
C HIS A 255 7.75 -30.33 3.50
N ASN A 256 7.70 -31.57 3.00
CA ASN A 256 8.64 -32.02 1.96
C ASN A 256 8.13 -31.73 0.55
N GLU A 257 6.82 -31.83 0.34
CA GLU A 257 6.17 -31.59 -0.95
C GLU A 257 5.24 -30.39 -0.87
N LEU A 258 5.14 -29.65 -1.98
CA LEU A 258 4.25 -28.51 -2.09
C LEU A 258 2.79 -28.97 -2.24
N ASP A 259 1.92 -28.47 -1.36
CA ASP A 259 0.48 -28.66 -1.50
C ASP A 259 -0.08 -27.78 -2.64
N SER A 260 -0.49 -28.41 -3.73
CA SER A 260 -1.07 -27.74 -4.90
C SER A 260 -2.31 -26.89 -4.58
N THR A 261 -3.02 -27.18 -3.48
CA THR A 261 -4.18 -26.38 -3.05
C THR A 261 -3.81 -24.98 -2.60
N LEU A 262 -2.52 -24.74 -2.28
CA LEU A 262 -1.98 -23.42 -1.98
C LEU A 262 -2.30 -22.41 -3.09
N TRP A 263 -2.21 -22.85 -4.34
CA TRP A 263 -2.42 -21.98 -5.48
C TRP A 263 -3.86 -21.49 -5.59
N LEU A 264 -4.83 -22.24 -5.07
CA LEU A 264 -6.24 -21.84 -5.01
C LEU A 264 -6.48 -20.67 -4.02
N CYS A 265 -5.50 -20.31 -3.20
CA CYS A 265 -5.61 -19.27 -2.17
C CYS A 265 -5.48 -17.84 -2.74
N GLY A 266 -6.35 -17.47 -3.68
CA GLY A 266 -6.33 -16.18 -4.39
C GLY A 266 -6.50 -14.93 -3.52
N TRP A 267 -6.84 -15.09 -2.23
CA TRP A 267 -7.02 -14.00 -1.26
C TRP A 267 -5.74 -13.64 -0.49
N LEU A 268 -4.66 -14.40 -0.65
CA LEU A 268 -3.38 -14.12 0.00
C LEU A 268 -2.73 -12.88 -0.59
N LYS A 269 -2.19 -12.05 0.30
CA LYS A 269 -1.38 -10.87 -0.01
C LYS A 269 0.09 -11.16 0.20
N THR A 270 0.42 -11.91 1.23
CA THR A 270 1.79 -12.33 1.50
C THR A 270 1.88 -13.85 1.56
N LEU A 271 2.85 -14.39 0.84
CA LEU A 271 3.16 -15.82 0.83
C LEU A 271 4.65 -15.98 1.10
N THR A 272 4.97 -16.63 2.21
CA THR A 272 6.33 -17.00 2.58
C THR A 272 6.42 -18.50 2.73
N ILE A 273 7.27 -19.13 1.92
CA ILE A 273 7.62 -20.54 2.03
C ILE A 273 9.13 -20.60 2.07
N SER A 274 9.67 -21.36 3.02
CA SER A 274 11.11 -21.61 3.11
C SER A 274 11.33 -23.11 3.24
N GLY A 275 12.32 -23.63 2.52
CA GLY A 275 12.85 -24.98 2.71
C GLY A 275 11.86 -26.10 2.41
N LEU A 276 11.51 -26.27 1.13
CA LEU A 276 10.81 -27.46 0.64
C LEU A 276 11.87 -28.54 0.36
N GLY A 277 11.69 -29.73 0.95
CA GLY A 277 12.62 -30.85 0.81
C GLY A 277 12.68 -31.44 -0.61
N ALA A 278 11.62 -31.27 -1.40
CA ALA A 278 11.56 -31.65 -2.80
C ALA A 278 11.92 -30.47 -3.71
N GLU A 279 12.66 -30.75 -4.78
CA GLU A 279 12.89 -29.79 -5.86
C GLU A 279 11.57 -29.53 -6.58
N LEU A 280 11.00 -28.32 -6.43
CA LEU A 280 9.79 -27.95 -7.16
C LEU A 280 10.01 -27.95 -8.68
N GLY A 281 11.27 -27.81 -9.12
CA GLY A 281 11.61 -27.71 -10.53
C GLY A 281 11.09 -26.40 -11.09
N ALA A 282 10.06 -26.43 -11.94
CA ALA A 282 9.46 -25.21 -12.45
C ALA A 282 8.34 -24.72 -11.51
N LEU A 283 8.29 -23.41 -11.25
CA LEU A 283 7.13 -22.82 -10.58
C LEU A 283 5.90 -22.99 -11.50
N PRO A 284 4.81 -23.64 -11.04
CA PRO A 284 3.67 -23.94 -11.90
C PRO A 284 2.90 -22.68 -12.28
N ARG A 285 2.19 -22.71 -13.42
CA ARG A 285 1.32 -21.61 -13.86
C ARG A 285 0.15 -21.35 -12.91
N ASP A 286 -0.17 -22.31 -12.05
CA ASP A 286 -1.22 -22.17 -11.04
C ASP A 286 -0.90 -21.07 -10.01
N VAL A 287 0.37 -20.67 -9.85
CA VAL A 287 0.74 -19.51 -9.01
C VAL A 287 -0.02 -18.23 -9.38
N PHE A 288 -0.46 -18.11 -10.64
CA PHE A 288 -1.22 -16.94 -11.12
C PHE A 288 -2.64 -16.85 -10.55
N GLN A 289 -3.14 -17.91 -9.92
CA GLN A 289 -4.41 -17.86 -9.19
C GLN A 289 -4.30 -16.98 -7.93
N LEU A 290 -3.09 -16.70 -7.44
CA LEU A 290 -2.78 -15.76 -6.36
C LEU A 290 -2.87 -14.28 -6.81
N SER A 291 -4.04 -13.91 -7.35
CA SER A 291 -4.27 -12.58 -7.98
C SER A 291 -4.12 -11.37 -7.04
N SER A 292 -4.23 -11.57 -5.72
CA SER A 292 -4.10 -10.51 -4.71
C SER A 292 -2.70 -10.37 -4.11
N LEU A 293 -1.73 -11.16 -4.59
CA LEU A 293 -0.43 -11.28 -3.96
C LEU A 293 0.43 -10.02 -4.20
N THR A 294 0.94 -9.47 -3.11
CA THR A 294 1.86 -8.32 -3.10
C THR A 294 3.27 -8.72 -2.71
N GLU A 295 3.43 -9.79 -1.93
CA GLU A 295 4.74 -10.28 -1.47
C GLU A 295 4.84 -11.78 -1.67
N LEU A 296 5.82 -12.21 -2.45
CA LEU A 296 6.12 -13.62 -2.72
C LEU A 296 7.53 -13.93 -2.26
N THR A 297 7.65 -14.79 -1.26
CA THR A 297 8.92 -15.32 -0.75
C THR A 297 8.92 -16.83 -0.87
N LEU A 298 9.75 -17.38 -1.75
CA LEU A 298 9.97 -18.82 -1.94
C LEU A 298 11.47 -19.10 -1.81
N ARG A 299 11.91 -19.41 -0.60
CA ARG A 299 13.34 -19.62 -0.29
C ARG A 299 13.68 -21.09 -0.23
N ASN A 300 14.82 -21.51 -0.78
CA ASN A 300 15.28 -22.90 -0.72
C ASN A 300 14.20 -23.90 -1.17
N CYS A 301 13.52 -23.62 -2.30
CA CYS A 301 12.44 -24.46 -2.83
C CYS A 301 12.87 -25.28 -4.07
N GLY A 302 14.15 -25.21 -4.46
CA GLY A 302 14.67 -25.91 -5.64
C GLY A 302 14.02 -25.44 -6.95
N ILE A 303 13.62 -24.18 -7.05
CA ILE A 303 12.98 -23.63 -8.27
C ILE A 303 14.05 -23.39 -9.33
N SER A 304 13.94 -24.07 -10.47
CA SER A 304 14.83 -23.94 -11.63
C SER A 304 14.36 -22.91 -12.66
N SER A 305 13.05 -22.64 -12.72
CA SER A 305 12.50 -21.65 -13.66
C SER A 305 11.20 -21.01 -13.19
N LEU A 306 10.97 -19.79 -13.66
CA LEU A 306 9.70 -19.06 -13.53
C LEU A 306 8.95 -19.09 -14.87
N PRO A 307 7.60 -19.14 -14.87
CA PRO A 307 6.82 -19.05 -16.10
C PRO A 307 7.08 -17.77 -16.89
N GLU A 308 7.03 -17.85 -18.23
CA GLU A 308 7.29 -16.67 -19.09
C GLU A 308 6.30 -15.52 -18.89
N ASP A 309 5.07 -15.78 -18.47
CA ASP A 309 4.02 -14.78 -18.29
C ASP A 309 3.98 -14.18 -16.87
N PHE A 310 5.00 -14.44 -16.04
CA PHE A 310 4.98 -14.12 -14.61
C PHE A 310 4.73 -12.63 -14.33
N GLY A 311 5.44 -11.74 -15.01
CA GLY A 311 5.25 -10.30 -14.82
C GLY A 311 3.94 -9.77 -15.41
N ASP A 312 3.34 -10.45 -16.39
CA ASP A 312 2.06 -10.05 -16.99
C ASP A 312 0.86 -10.37 -16.09
N LYS A 313 0.95 -11.45 -15.32
CA LYS A 313 -0.16 -11.95 -14.50
C LYS A 313 -0.14 -11.44 -13.06
N MET A 314 0.98 -10.94 -12.57
CA MET A 314 1.12 -10.46 -11.18
C MET A 314 1.64 -9.01 -11.10
N PRO A 315 0.97 -8.02 -11.74
CA PRO A 315 1.44 -6.64 -11.82
C PRO A 315 1.49 -5.90 -10.47
N GLN A 316 0.86 -6.46 -9.42
CA GLN A 316 0.78 -5.83 -8.10
C GLN A 316 1.91 -6.26 -7.15
N LEU A 317 2.80 -7.14 -7.61
CA LEU A 317 3.88 -7.67 -6.78
C LEU A 317 4.89 -6.58 -6.45
N LYS A 318 5.15 -6.41 -5.16
CA LYS A 318 6.10 -5.44 -4.60
C LYS A 318 7.38 -6.08 -4.10
N VAL A 319 7.27 -7.29 -3.54
CA VAL A 319 8.40 -8.03 -2.99
C VAL A 319 8.46 -9.38 -3.66
N LEU A 320 9.60 -9.67 -4.29
CA LEU A 320 9.92 -10.98 -4.86
C LEU A 320 11.22 -11.48 -4.24
N ASP A 321 11.12 -12.55 -3.46
CA ASP A 321 12.26 -13.19 -2.83
C ASP A 321 12.30 -14.67 -3.23
N LEU A 322 13.32 -15.02 -4.02
CA LEU A 322 13.57 -16.36 -4.52
C LEU A 322 14.99 -16.80 -4.13
N GLU A 323 15.45 -16.41 -2.94
CA GLU A 323 16.78 -16.77 -2.45
C GLU A 323 16.97 -18.29 -2.33
N GLY A 324 18.15 -18.78 -2.73
CA GLY A 324 18.53 -20.18 -2.52
C GLY A 324 17.81 -21.17 -3.44
N ASN A 325 17.45 -20.74 -4.65
CA ASN A 325 16.86 -21.60 -5.67
C ASN A 325 17.90 -21.97 -6.75
N ALA A 326 17.46 -22.65 -7.80
CA ALA A 326 18.30 -23.11 -8.91
C ALA A 326 18.03 -22.32 -10.21
N LEU A 327 17.62 -21.05 -10.10
CA LEU A 327 17.27 -20.24 -11.27
C LEU A 327 18.49 -19.96 -12.13
N GLU A 328 18.44 -20.37 -13.40
CA GLU A 328 19.49 -20.06 -14.40
C GLU A 328 19.16 -18.83 -15.23
N THR A 329 17.87 -18.61 -15.50
CA THR A 329 17.36 -17.51 -16.31
C THR A 329 16.12 -16.88 -15.68
N LEU A 330 15.86 -15.63 -16.05
CA LEU A 330 14.70 -14.87 -15.64
C LEU A 330 13.81 -14.58 -16.86
N PRO A 331 12.48 -14.74 -16.76
CA PRO A 331 11.59 -14.46 -17.88
C PRO A 331 11.52 -12.95 -18.15
N ARG A 332 11.53 -12.57 -19.44
CA ARG A 332 11.52 -11.15 -19.87
C ARG A 332 10.30 -10.37 -19.36
N SER A 333 9.19 -11.06 -19.06
CA SER A 333 8.00 -10.41 -18.50
C SER A 333 8.24 -9.77 -17.14
N LEU A 334 9.25 -10.19 -16.36
CA LEU A 334 9.56 -9.59 -15.05
C LEU A 334 9.78 -8.08 -15.14
N GLY A 335 10.33 -7.60 -16.25
CA GLY A 335 10.51 -6.17 -16.50
C GLY A 335 9.21 -5.36 -16.58
N LYS A 336 8.04 -6.01 -16.66
CA LYS A 336 6.73 -5.35 -16.63
C LYS A 336 6.20 -5.10 -15.22
N LEU A 337 6.92 -5.56 -14.19
CA LEU A 337 6.51 -5.37 -12.79
C LEU A 337 6.86 -3.95 -12.31
N ASP A 338 6.05 -2.97 -12.72
CA ASP A 338 6.25 -1.56 -12.37
C ASP A 338 6.13 -1.27 -10.87
N ALA A 339 5.42 -2.11 -10.11
CA ALA A 339 5.22 -1.97 -8.67
C ALA A 339 6.32 -2.65 -7.83
N LEU A 340 7.29 -3.32 -8.47
CA LEU A 340 8.30 -4.10 -7.75
C LEU A 340 9.31 -3.20 -7.05
N GLU A 341 9.37 -3.30 -5.73
CA GLU A 341 10.22 -2.50 -4.86
C GLU A 341 11.43 -3.30 -4.35
N VAL A 342 11.26 -4.60 -4.10
CA VAL A 342 12.30 -5.47 -3.53
C VAL A 342 12.44 -6.73 -4.35
N VAL A 343 13.67 -6.99 -4.80
CA VAL A 343 14.07 -8.25 -5.45
C VAL A 343 15.22 -8.87 -4.69
N ASN A 344 15.04 -10.13 -4.28
CA ASN A 344 16.08 -10.98 -3.72
C ASN A 344 16.18 -12.27 -4.54
N LEU A 345 17.27 -12.42 -5.26
CA LEU A 345 17.60 -13.59 -6.08
C LEU A 345 18.97 -14.16 -5.66
N ASN A 346 19.36 -13.92 -4.40
CA ASN A 346 20.62 -14.42 -3.87
C ASN A 346 20.73 -15.95 -3.99
N ARG A 347 21.94 -16.48 -4.13
CA ARG A 347 22.21 -17.93 -4.16
C ARG A 347 21.37 -18.65 -5.22
N ASN A 348 21.51 -18.22 -6.47
CA ASN A 348 20.94 -18.87 -7.65
C ASN A 348 22.07 -19.15 -8.67
N ALA A 349 21.72 -19.57 -9.88
CA ALA A 349 22.66 -19.84 -10.97
C ALA A 349 22.54 -18.82 -12.12
N LEU A 350 22.09 -17.59 -11.83
CA LEU A 350 21.79 -16.59 -12.85
C LEU A 350 23.05 -16.11 -13.58
N ARG A 351 22.97 -16.04 -14.91
CA ARG A 351 24.04 -15.50 -15.77
C ARG A 351 23.77 -14.08 -16.28
N SER A 352 22.51 -13.67 -16.34
CA SER A 352 22.12 -12.31 -16.70
C SER A 352 20.89 -11.87 -15.91
N VAL A 353 20.78 -10.56 -15.69
CA VAL A 353 19.67 -9.89 -15.00
C VAL A 353 18.88 -8.96 -15.91
N ALA A 354 19.15 -8.96 -17.23
CA ALA A 354 18.53 -8.06 -18.22
C ALA A 354 16.99 -8.10 -18.19
N ALA A 355 16.39 -9.20 -17.77
CA ALA A 355 14.95 -9.33 -17.60
C ALA A 355 14.33 -8.31 -16.61
N LEU A 356 15.13 -7.69 -15.74
CA LEU A 356 14.68 -6.71 -14.74
C LEU A 356 14.83 -5.25 -15.20
N GLU A 357 15.25 -4.99 -16.44
CA GLU A 357 15.52 -3.63 -16.95
C GLU A 357 14.32 -2.67 -16.81
N GLY A 358 13.09 -3.18 -16.94
CA GLY A 358 11.86 -2.37 -16.85
C GLY A 358 11.39 -2.05 -15.44
N CYS A 359 11.96 -2.65 -14.39
CA CYS A 359 11.51 -2.49 -13.00
C CYS A 359 11.95 -1.14 -12.39
N SER A 360 11.32 -0.05 -12.81
CA SER A 360 11.70 1.33 -12.44
C SER A 360 11.49 1.71 -10.96
N SER A 361 10.65 0.96 -10.24
CA SER A 361 10.33 1.20 -8.82
C SER A 361 11.27 0.52 -7.83
N LEU A 362 12.28 -0.23 -8.31
CA LEU A 362 13.18 -0.98 -7.43
C LEU A 362 13.90 -0.09 -6.41
N VAL A 363 13.85 -0.52 -5.16
CA VAL A 363 14.53 0.08 -4.01
C VAL A 363 15.67 -0.83 -3.55
N THR A 364 15.42 -2.14 -3.52
CA THR A 364 16.38 -3.16 -3.07
C THR A 364 16.61 -4.18 -4.16
N PHE A 365 17.86 -4.32 -4.59
CA PHE A 365 18.28 -5.28 -5.60
C PHE A 365 19.39 -6.18 -5.05
N LYS A 366 19.07 -7.46 -4.81
CA LYS A 366 19.97 -8.46 -4.25
C LYS A 366 20.08 -9.66 -5.19
N VAL A 367 21.29 -9.93 -5.67
CA VAL A 367 21.65 -11.00 -6.64
C VAL A 367 23.03 -11.57 -6.29
N ALA A 368 23.36 -11.62 -5.00
CA ALA A 368 24.62 -12.16 -4.51
C ALA A 368 24.72 -13.69 -4.75
N TYR A 369 25.94 -14.21 -4.86
CA TYR A 369 26.25 -15.62 -5.08
C TYR A 369 25.52 -16.20 -6.30
N ASN A 370 25.72 -15.57 -7.45
CA ASN A 370 25.23 -16.01 -8.76
C ASN A 370 26.43 -16.18 -9.74
N GLN A 371 26.16 -16.30 -11.04
CA GLN A 371 27.17 -16.48 -12.09
C GLN A 371 27.23 -15.28 -13.05
N LEU A 372 26.91 -14.07 -12.57
CA LEU A 372 26.86 -12.87 -13.41
C LEU A 372 28.27 -12.43 -13.82
N GLU A 373 28.48 -12.26 -15.12
CA GLU A 373 29.75 -11.73 -15.68
C GLU A 373 29.69 -10.22 -15.92
N ALA A 374 28.49 -9.69 -16.14
CA ALA A 374 28.20 -8.26 -16.29
C ALA A 374 26.83 -7.93 -15.66
N LEU A 375 26.61 -6.64 -15.37
CA LEU A 375 25.32 -6.12 -14.97
C LEU A 375 24.65 -5.48 -16.18
N ASP A 376 23.88 -6.28 -16.91
CA ASP A 376 23.18 -5.89 -18.14
C ASP A 376 21.90 -5.09 -17.85
N LEU A 377 22.01 -4.03 -17.04
CA LEU A 377 20.89 -3.17 -16.65
C LEU A 377 21.23 -1.71 -16.90
N ASP A 378 20.23 -0.97 -17.40
CA ASP A 378 20.30 0.48 -17.43
C ASP A 378 19.88 1.05 -16.06
N PHE A 379 20.86 1.22 -15.18
CA PHE A 379 20.63 1.77 -13.83
C PHE A 379 20.08 3.20 -13.84
N ALA A 380 20.20 3.96 -14.95
CA ALA A 380 19.61 5.29 -15.05
C ALA A 380 18.07 5.24 -15.01
N LYS A 381 17.47 4.12 -15.41
CA LYS A 381 16.01 3.88 -15.34
C LYS A 381 15.52 3.47 -13.94
N MET A 382 16.43 3.27 -12.98
CA MET A 382 16.11 2.79 -11.62
C MET A 382 16.51 3.81 -10.54
N PRO A 383 15.99 5.06 -10.59
CA PRO A 383 16.47 6.15 -9.73
C PRO A 383 16.14 5.96 -8.24
N ARG A 384 15.28 4.99 -7.90
CA ARG A 384 14.84 4.69 -6.53
C ARG A 384 15.75 3.71 -5.79
N LEU A 385 16.73 3.09 -6.45
CA LEU A 385 17.61 2.12 -5.83
C LEU A 385 18.37 2.72 -4.64
N GLN A 386 18.32 2.00 -3.52
CA GLN A 386 19.00 2.33 -2.27
C GLN A 386 20.01 1.25 -1.89
N LEU A 387 19.74 0.00 -2.20
CA LEU A 387 20.63 -1.13 -1.90
C LEU A 387 20.86 -1.96 -3.16
N VAL A 388 22.12 -2.13 -3.52
CA VAL A 388 22.58 -3.02 -4.60
C VAL A 388 23.56 -4.03 -4.03
N GLY A 389 23.20 -5.31 -4.04
CA GLY A 389 24.03 -6.41 -3.57
C GLY A 389 24.29 -7.43 -4.68
N VAL A 390 25.54 -7.50 -5.16
CA VAL A 390 26.00 -8.39 -6.24
C VAL A 390 27.26 -9.17 -5.81
N GLU A 391 27.45 -9.36 -4.50
CA GLU A 391 28.57 -10.11 -3.92
C GLU A 391 28.71 -11.51 -4.51
N GLY A 392 29.92 -12.06 -4.64
CA GLY A 392 30.09 -13.46 -5.00
C GLY A 392 29.66 -13.81 -6.42
N ASN A 393 29.86 -12.88 -7.36
CA ASN A 393 29.61 -13.06 -8.80
C ASN A 393 30.95 -13.11 -9.56
N ARG A 394 30.89 -13.02 -10.90
CA ARG A 394 32.07 -13.03 -11.79
C ARG A 394 32.23 -11.69 -12.52
N LEU A 395 31.79 -10.60 -11.91
CA LEU A 395 31.79 -9.28 -12.55
C LEU A 395 33.22 -8.81 -12.80
N ALA A 396 33.56 -8.56 -14.07
CA ALA A 396 34.86 -8.03 -14.46
C ALA A 396 34.91 -6.48 -14.44
N ALA A 397 33.76 -5.84 -14.65
CA ALA A 397 33.58 -4.39 -14.60
C ALA A 397 32.19 -4.04 -14.04
N LEU A 398 32.05 -2.80 -13.57
CA LEU A 398 30.77 -2.23 -13.19
C LEU A 398 30.29 -1.21 -14.24
N PRO A 399 28.98 -1.11 -14.49
CA PRO A 399 28.42 -0.09 -15.37
C PRO A 399 28.63 1.32 -14.80
N ALA A 400 28.89 2.28 -15.69
CA ALA A 400 29.15 3.67 -15.32
C ALA A 400 27.88 4.34 -14.75
N GLU A 401 26.72 3.88 -15.21
CA GLU A 401 25.37 4.33 -14.84
C GLU A 401 25.07 4.13 -13.36
N LEU A 402 25.78 3.24 -12.65
CA LEU A 402 25.70 3.14 -11.18
C LEU A 402 26.06 4.45 -10.49
N GLY A 403 26.91 5.28 -11.12
CA GLY A 403 27.26 6.61 -10.63
C GLY A 403 26.10 7.62 -10.59
N ASP A 404 25.03 7.36 -11.34
CA ASP A 404 23.87 8.25 -11.44
C ASP A 404 22.83 8.01 -10.33
N LEU A 405 22.97 6.92 -9.56
CA LEU A 405 22.05 6.53 -8.50
C LEU A 405 22.13 7.44 -7.27
N GLN A 406 21.44 8.58 -7.31
CA GLN A 406 21.46 9.60 -6.24
C GLN A 406 20.84 9.14 -4.91
N ASN A 407 20.11 8.03 -4.89
CA ASN A 407 19.49 7.45 -3.69
C ASN A 407 20.26 6.26 -3.11
N LEU A 408 21.35 5.82 -3.74
CA LEU A 408 22.12 4.66 -3.30
C LEU A 408 22.73 4.89 -1.91
N GLN A 409 22.50 3.94 -1.02
CA GLN A 409 22.99 3.92 0.36
C GLN A 409 24.01 2.82 0.57
N GLU A 410 23.76 1.64 0.00
CA GLU A 410 24.58 0.46 0.18
C GLU A 410 24.90 -0.19 -1.16
N LEU A 411 26.19 -0.46 -1.39
CA LEU A 411 26.70 -1.16 -2.56
C LEU A 411 27.62 -2.30 -2.13
N ASN A 412 27.15 -3.54 -2.22
CA ASN A 412 27.97 -4.70 -1.94
C ASN A 412 28.40 -5.37 -3.26
N ILE A 413 29.70 -5.28 -3.56
CA ILE A 413 30.34 -5.84 -4.76
C ILE A 413 31.50 -6.76 -4.38
N ALA A 414 31.53 -7.26 -3.14
CA ALA A 414 32.59 -8.14 -2.66
C ALA A 414 32.65 -9.45 -3.47
N ASP A 415 33.80 -10.13 -3.42
CA ASP A 415 34.04 -11.42 -4.05
C ASP A 415 33.65 -11.45 -5.55
N ASN A 416 34.16 -10.50 -6.31
CA ASN A 416 34.01 -10.40 -7.76
C ASN A 416 35.39 -10.35 -8.45
N GLN A 417 35.43 -10.12 -9.76
CA GLN A 417 36.66 -10.08 -10.57
C GLN A 417 37.03 -8.64 -10.98
N LEU A 418 36.63 -7.65 -10.18
CA LEU A 418 36.81 -6.24 -10.53
C LEU A 418 38.28 -5.83 -10.42
N VAL A 419 38.83 -5.32 -11.54
CA VAL A 419 40.19 -4.77 -11.60
C VAL A 419 40.22 -3.28 -11.30
N GLU A 420 39.17 -2.56 -11.70
CA GLU A 420 38.98 -1.14 -11.47
C GLU A 420 37.52 -0.80 -11.18
N LEU A 421 37.30 0.33 -10.53
CA LEU A 421 35.97 0.89 -10.29
C LEU A 421 35.73 2.04 -11.29
N PRO A 422 34.53 2.15 -11.88
CA PRO A 422 34.25 3.24 -12.81
C PRO A 422 34.34 4.59 -12.08
N PRO A 423 35.03 5.59 -12.66
CA PRO A 423 35.21 6.88 -12.02
C PRO A 423 33.88 7.62 -11.77
N GLU A 424 32.83 7.29 -12.52
CA GLU A 424 31.46 7.78 -12.38
C GLU A 424 30.85 7.47 -11.02
N LEU A 425 31.27 6.41 -10.32
CA LEU A 425 30.84 6.17 -8.93
C LEU A 425 31.16 7.36 -8.02
N GLY A 426 32.16 8.18 -8.35
CA GLY A 426 32.45 9.43 -7.66
C GLY A 426 31.35 10.50 -7.72
N ASN A 427 30.32 10.32 -8.55
CA ASN A 427 29.14 11.19 -8.66
C ASN A 427 28.00 10.82 -7.70
N LEU A 428 28.14 9.73 -6.95
CA LEU A 428 27.17 9.32 -5.94
C LEU A 428 27.01 10.37 -4.83
N ASN A 429 25.83 10.39 -4.23
CA ASN A 429 25.51 11.34 -3.18
C ASN A 429 26.19 10.95 -1.85
N VAL A 430 27.27 11.66 -1.53
CA VAL A 430 28.07 11.48 -0.30
C VAL A 430 27.23 11.54 0.99
N LYS A 431 26.07 12.21 1.01
CA LYS A 431 25.20 12.27 2.21
C LYS A 431 24.36 11.02 2.41
N LYS A 432 24.03 10.31 1.32
CA LYS A 432 23.16 9.13 1.34
C LYS A 432 23.96 7.83 1.29
N PHE A 433 25.09 7.82 0.59
CA PHE A 433 25.96 6.66 0.45
C PHE A 433 26.70 6.36 1.76
N GLN A 434 26.37 5.21 2.36
CA GLN A 434 26.81 4.82 3.69
C GLN A 434 27.88 3.73 3.65
N THR A 435 27.68 2.71 2.82
CA THR A 435 28.50 1.49 2.88
C THR A 435 28.84 0.99 1.48
N ILE A 436 30.11 0.62 1.28
CA ILE A 436 30.58 -0.13 0.11
C ILE A 436 31.43 -1.31 0.56
N GLU A 437 31.13 -2.49 0.05
CA GLU A 437 31.93 -3.70 0.30
C GLU A 437 32.70 -4.07 -0.97
N LEU A 438 34.03 -4.02 -0.90
CA LEU A 438 34.96 -4.20 -2.02
C LEU A 438 35.85 -5.44 -1.87
N ARG A 439 35.75 -6.16 -0.75
CA ARG A 439 36.64 -7.27 -0.39
C ARG A 439 36.62 -8.37 -1.45
N GLY A 440 37.71 -9.11 -1.58
CA GLY A 440 37.76 -10.24 -2.51
C GLY A 440 37.83 -9.87 -4.00
N ASN A 441 38.06 -8.59 -4.33
CA ASN A 441 38.29 -8.16 -5.72
C ASN A 441 39.78 -7.90 -6.00
N PRO A 442 40.30 -8.24 -7.19
CA PRO A 442 41.68 -7.98 -7.59
C PRO A 442 41.91 -6.51 -8.03
N LEU A 443 41.55 -5.55 -7.18
CA LEU A 443 41.64 -4.12 -7.50
C LEU A 443 43.10 -3.68 -7.74
N ARG A 444 43.35 -3.02 -8.86
CA ARG A 444 44.68 -2.52 -9.22
C ARG A 444 45.12 -1.34 -8.35
N ASP A 445 44.18 -0.48 -7.97
CA ASP A 445 44.47 0.70 -7.17
C ASP A 445 44.49 0.38 -5.68
N LYS A 446 45.67 -0.02 -5.19
CA LYS A 446 45.93 -0.29 -3.77
C LYS A 446 45.63 0.89 -2.84
N LYS A 447 45.41 2.10 -3.36
CA LYS A 447 44.97 3.24 -2.54
C LYS A 447 43.52 3.08 -2.11
N ILE A 448 42.67 2.44 -2.92
CA ILE A 448 41.28 2.13 -2.56
C ILE A 448 41.25 1.24 -1.32
N ASP A 449 42.05 0.16 -1.30
CA ASP A 449 42.17 -0.71 -0.13
C ASP A 449 42.61 0.05 1.12
N ARG A 450 43.61 0.93 0.99
CA ARG A 450 44.08 1.76 2.12
C ARG A 450 43.01 2.71 2.64
N ILE A 451 42.20 3.30 1.76
CA ILE A 451 41.09 4.18 2.14
C ILE A 451 40.04 3.35 2.90
N MET A 452 39.73 2.15 2.42
CA MET A 452 38.74 1.27 3.05
C MET A 452 39.20 0.72 4.41
N ASP A 453 40.48 0.39 4.57
CA ASP A 453 41.02 -0.19 5.80
C ASP A 453 41.33 0.85 6.90
N LYS A 454 41.74 2.07 6.51
CA LYS A 454 42.31 3.06 7.44
C LYS A 454 41.68 4.45 7.38
N GLY A 455 40.74 4.68 6.47
CA GLY A 455 40.10 5.98 6.32
C GLY A 455 39.18 6.32 7.49
N ALA A 456 39.26 7.55 8.00
CA ALA A 456 38.34 8.02 9.04
C ALA A 456 36.91 8.24 8.48
N LYS A 457 36.81 8.56 7.18
CA LYS A 457 35.54 8.68 6.42
C LYS A 457 35.70 8.01 5.04
N PRO A 458 35.77 6.67 4.99
CA PRO A 458 36.20 5.93 3.81
C PRO A 458 35.34 6.25 2.58
N MET A 459 34.02 6.39 2.73
CA MET A 459 33.11 6.72 1.62
C MET A 459 33.43 8.07 0.97
N LYS A 460 33.61 9.13 1.77
CA LYS A 460 33.88 10.47 1.24
C LYS A 460 35.23 10.53 0.54
N GLU A 461 36.24 9.87 1.09
CA GLU A 461 37.59 9.81 0.51
C GLU A 461 37.62 8.98 -0.78
N LEU A 462 36.90 7.86 -0.81
CA LEU A 462 36.76 7.02 -2.00
C LEU A 462 36.10 7.79 -3.14
N LEU A 463 34.94 8.40 -2.90
CA LEU A 463 34.22 9.18 -3.91
C LEU A 463 35.05 10.35 -4.44
N ALA A 464 35.78 11.05 -3.56
CA ALA A 464 36.67 12.14 -3.96
C ALA A 464 37.86 11.64 -4.81
N HIS A 465 38.40 10.46 -4.48
CA HIS A 465 39.50 9.84 -5.22
C HIS A 465 39.05 9.41 -6.62
N LEU A 466 37.89 8.76 -6.74
CA LEU A 466 37.29 8.37 -8.03
C LEU A 466 36.95 9.61 -8.90
N LYS A 467 36.38 10.65 -8.31
CA LYS A 467 36.10 11.92 -9.01
C LYS A 467 37.37 12.60 -9.53
N LYS A 468 38.47 12.52 -8.78
CA LYS A 468 39.78 13.02 -9.23
C LYS A 468 40.30 12.21 -10.41
N GLN A 469 40.15 10.88 -10.40
CA GLN A 469 40.51 10.03 -11.53
C GLN A 469 39.73 10.42 -12.79
N GLN A 470 38.42 10.69 -12.68
CA GLN A 470 37.59 11.17 -13.78
C GLN A 470 38.17 12.44 -14.45
N SER A 471 38.49 13.45 -13.64
CA SER A 471 39.06 14.73 -14.12
C SER A 471 40.43 14.58 -14.80
N SER A 472 41.21 13.56 -14.38
CA SER A 472 42.53 13.27 -14.95
C SER A 472 42.45 12.48 -16.26
N SER A 473 41.43 11.61 -16.40
CA SER A 473 41.13 10.87 -17.63
C SER A 473 40.61 11.82 -18.73
N ALA A 474 39.70 12.74 -18.38
CA ALA A 474 39.18 13.76 -19.30
C ALA A 474 40.27 14.68 -19.88
N ARG A 475 41.32 15.00 -19.10
CA ARG A 475 42.48 15.79 -19.58
C ARG A 475 43.39 15.04 -20.55
N LYS A 476 43.42 13.71 -20.52
CA LYS A 476 44.23 12.89 -21.46
C LYS A 476 43.53 12.64 -22.81
N GLY A 477 42.20 12.70 -22.87
CA GLY A 477 41.43 12.54 -24.12
C GLY A 477 41.41 13.78 -25.04
N GLY A 478 41.65 14.99 -24.51
CA GLY A 478 41.55 16.25 -25.26
C GLY A 478 42.80 16.70 -26.03
N GLY A 479 43.87 15.89 -26.10
CA GLY A 479 45.20 16.36 -26.49
C GLY A 479 45.84 15.65 -27.67
N LYS A 480 45.33 15.81 -28.90
CA LYS A 480 46.13 15.64 -30.14
C LYS A 480 45.48 16.26 -31.40
N LYS A 481 45.19 17.58 -31.39
CA LYS A 481 45.19 18.35 -32.65
C LYS A 481 46.64 18.60 -33.05
N LYS A 482 47.18 17.70 -33.88
CA LYS A 482 48.51 17.80 -34.50
C LYS A 482 48.53 19.06 -35.36
N LYS A 483 49.20 20.12 -34.89
CA LYS A 483 49.48 21.33 -35.70
C LYS A 483 50.20 20.90 -36.97
N GLY A 484 49.60 21.24 -38.12
CA GLY A 484 50.14 21.00 -39.44
C GLY A 484 51.51 21.65 -39.60
N LYS A 485 52.44 20.88 -40.14
CA LYS A 485 53.69 21.38 -40.70
C LYS A 485 53.43 21.57 -42.19
N THR A 486 53.46 22.82 -42.61
CA THR A 486 53.34 23.26 -44.01
C THR A 486 54.42 22.59 -44.87
N GLY A 487 53.98 21.84 -45.87
CA GLY A 487 54.79 21.37 -46.98
C GLY A 487 54.04 21.71 -48.27
N ALA A 488 54.60 22.64 -49.04
CA ALA A 488 54.12 23.00 -50.36
C ALA A 488 54.24 21.82 -51.33
N GLY A 489 53.28 21.66 -52.25
CA GLY A 489 53.37 20.62 -53.26
C GLY A 489 52.12 20.43 -54.12
N ASN A 490 51.94 21.37 -55.05
CA ASN A 490 51.35 21.22 -56.38
C ASN A 490 49.85 20.94 -56.59
N ALA A 491 49.33 21.68 -57.56
CA ALA A 491 47.97 21.72 -58.07
C ALA A 491 47.75 20.76 -59.25
N ALA A 492 46.55 20.16 -59.27
CA ALA A 492 45.75 19.70 -60.42
C ALA A 492 44.37 19.39 -59.79
N ARG A 493 43.29 20.15 -59.95
CA ARG A 493 42.52 20.57 -61.14
C ARG A 493 42.01 19.37 -61.94
N GLU A 494 40.68 19.33 -62.10
CA GLU A 494 39.79 18.37 -62.80
C GLU A 494 39.08 17.42 -61.83
N GLU A 495 37.77 17.19 -61.88
CA GLU A 495 36.63 17.87 -62.51
C GLU A 495 35.39 17.30 -61.80
N SER A 496 34.36 18.13 -61.69
CA SER A 496 33.03 17.81 -61.18
C SER A 496 32.23 17.07 -62.25
N GLU A 497 31.68 15.90 -61.92
CA GLU A 497 30.46 15.42 -62.57
C GLU A 497 29.48 14.96 -61.50
N ASP A 498 28.46 15.80 -61.33
CA ASP A 498 27.13 15.42 -60.87
C ASP A 498 26.57 14.34 -61.80
N ASP A 499 25.93 13.32 -61.24
CA ASP A 499 24.81 12.69 -61.96
C ASP A 499 23.70 12.31 -60.98
N GLN A 500 22.53 12.86 -61.27
CA GLN A 500 21.24 12.61 -60.63
C GLN A 500 20.40 11.68 -61.52
N SER A 501 19.36 11.08 -60.91
CA SER A 501 18.24 10.34 -61.51
C SER A 501 18.54 8.90 -61.93
N GLU A 502 17.72 7.89 -61.65
CA GLU A 502 16.28 7.80 -61.29
C GLU A 502 16.01 6.79 -60.16
#